data_AF-A0ABD3EB57-F1
#
_entry.id   AF-A0ABD3EB57-F1
#
_cell.length_a   1.000
_cell.length_b   1.000
_cell.length_c   1.000
_cell.angle_alpha   90.00
_cell.angle_beta   90.00
_cell.angle_gamma   90.00
#
_symmetry.space_group_name_H-M   'P 1'
#
loop_
_entity.id
_entity.type
_entity.pdbx_description
1 polymer ?
#
loop_
_entity_poly.entity_id
_entity_poly.type
_entity_poly.pdbx_seq_one_letter_code
_entity_poly.pdbx_strand_id
1 'polypeptide(L)' 'MASNQERAHLDAKAKQGETVVPGGKSLEAQQHLAEGRSKGGQTRKEQLGSEGYQEMGVN' A
#
# COMPACT_ATOMS: atom_id res chain seq x y z
N MET A 1 3.40 10.73 14.28
CA MET A 1 4.51 9.74 14.27
C MET A 1 4.05 8.53 15.08
N ALA A 2 4.16 7.30 14.54
CA ALA A 2 3.88 6.10 15.34
C ALA A 2 4.91 6.00 16.48
N SER A 3 4.46 5.62 17.67
CA SER A 3 5.35 5.41 18.80
C SER A 3 6.32 4.26 18.53
N ASN A 4 7.49 4.26 19.19
CA ASN A 4 8.45 3.14 19.07
C ASN A 4 7.83 1.80 19.53
N GLN A 5 6.85 1.86 20.44
CA GLN A 5 6.12 0.69 20.90
C GLN A 5 5.17 0.13 19.81
N GLU A 6 4.47 0.99 19.06
CA GLU A 6 3.65 0.56 17.92
C GLU A 6 4.49 -0.07 16.81
N ARG A 7 5.68 0.48 16.52
CA ARG A 7 6.60 -0.09 15.53
C ARG A 7 7.07 -1.49 15.93
N ALA A 8 7.51 -1.66 17.18
CA ALA A 8 7.97 -2.95 17.69
C ALA A 8 6.86 -4.02 17.63
N HIS A 9 5.61 -3.64 17.91
CA HIS A 9 4.47 -4.55 17.81
C HIS A 9 4.13 -4.92 16.35
N LEU A 10 4.17 -3.96 15.44
CA LEU A 10 3.99 -4.22 14.01
C LEU A 10 5.10 -5.12 13.46
N ASP A 11 6.35 -4.92 13.86
CA ASP A 11 7.49 -5.77 13.49
C ASP A 11 7.35 -7.20 14.02
N ALA A 12 6.85 -7.37 15.24
CA ALA A 12 6.60 -8.69 15.82
C ALA A 12 5.55 -9.48 15.02
N LYS A 13 4.46 -8.82 14.59
CA LYS A 13 3.43 -9.42 13.74
C LYS A 13 3.96 -9.81 12.36
N ALA A 14 4.76 -8.94 11.75
CA ALA A 14 5.40 -9.22 10.46
C ALA A 14 6.32 -10.46 10.56
N LYS A 15 7.08 -10.60 11.65
CA LYS A 15 7.92 -11.78 11.92
C LYS A 15 7.14 -13.07 12.09
N GLN A 16 5.87 -12.99 12.50
CA GLN A 16 4.97 -14.14 12.63
C GLN A 16 4.28 -14.49 11.30
N GLY A 17 4.59 -13.78 10.21
CA GLY A 17 4.00 -13.99 8.90
C GLY A 17 2.64 -13.31 8.71
N GLU A 18 2.19 -12.50 9.68
CA GLU A 18 1.01 -11.66 9.48
C GLU A 18 1.32 -10.58 8.45
N THR A 19 0.37 -10.32 7.54
CA THR A 19 0.47 -9.20 6.61
C THR A 19 0.29 -7.89 7.38
N VAL A 20 1.40 -7.16 7.55
CA VAL A 20 1.41 -5.85 8.19
C VAL A 20 1.46 -4.78 7.11
N VAL A 21 0.40 -3.97 7.01
CA VAL A 21 0.36 -2.83 6.09
C VAL A 21 0.79 -1.58 6.86
N PRO A 22 1.99 -1.02 6.61
CA PRO A 22 2.35 0.27 7.16
C PRO A 22 1.45 1.35 6.52
N GLY A 23 0.42 1.75 7.27
CA GLY A 23 -0.45 2.88 6.96
C GLY A 23 -0.33 3.90 8.08
N GLY A 24 0.16 5.11 7.79
CA GLY A 24 0.24 6.14 8.81
C GLY A 24 -1.17 6.54 9.26
N LYS A 25 -1.43 6.52 10.56
CA LYS A 25 -2.73 6.88 11.14
C LYS A 25 -3.13 8.33 10.89
N SER A 26 -2.19 9.20 10.50
CA SER A 26 -2.48 10.61 10.18
C SER A 26 -3.15 10.75 8.82
N LEU A 27 -4.01 11.77 8.70
CA LEU A 27 -4.64 12.16 7.44
C LEU A 27 -3.61 12.35 6.31
N GLU A 28 -2.50 13.02 6.60
CA GLU A 28 -1.41 13.25 5.66
C GLU A 28 -0.81 11.94 5.12
N ALA A 29 -0.60 10.95 5.98
CA ALA A 29 -0.06 9.67 5.54
C ALA A 29 -1.08 8.88 4.70
N GLN A 30 -2.37 9.00 5.00
CA GLN A 30 -3.43 8.44 4.17
C GLN A 30 -3.50 9.12 2.80
N GLN A 31 -3.31 10.45 2.74
CA GLN A 31 -3.25 11.21 1.49
C GLN A 31 -2.08 10.76 0.62
N HIS A 32 -0.86 10.64 1.17
CA HIS A 32 0.30 10.16 0.43
C HIS A 32 0.15 8.71 -0.06
N LEU A 33 -0.48 7.84 0.73
CA LEU A 33 -0.77 6.47 0.30
C LEU A 33 -1.79 6.42 -0.83
N ALA A 34 -2.85 7.23 -0.76
CA ALA A 34 -3.84 7.33 -1.82
C ALA A 34 -3.21 7.87 -3.11
N GLU A 35 -2.36 8.90 -3.01
CA GLU A 35 -1.62 9.45 -4.13
C GLU A 35 -0.69 8.41 -4.77
N GLY A 36 0.09 7.69 -3.95
CA GLY A 36 0.97 6.61 -4.42
C GLY A 36 0.23 5.48 -5.13
N ARG A 37 -0.94 5.07 -4.60
CA ARG A 37 -1.82 4.08 -5.23
C ARG A 37 -2.34 4.55 -6.59
N SER A 38 -2.78 5.81 -6.69
CA SER A 38 -3.26 6.39 -7.94
C SER A 38 -2.16 6.42 -8.99
N LYS A 39 -0.98 6.96 -8.65
CA LYS A 39 0.17 7.04 -9.55
C LYS A 39 0.61 5.66 -10.04
N GLY A 40 0.74 4.69 -9.12
CA GLY A 40 1.12 3.33 -9.48
C GLY A 40 0.10 2.63 -10.38
N GLY A 41 -1.20 2.90 -10.18
CA GLY A 41 -2.27 2.42 -11.06
C GLY A 41 -2.17 2.99 -12.48
N GLN A 42 -1.93 4.30 -12.61
CA GLN A 42 -1.75 4.97 -13.89
C GLN A 42 -0.52 4.45 -14.65
N THR A 43 0.64 4.35 -14.00
CA THR A 43 1.86 3.81 -14.61
C THR A 43 1.65 2.38 -15.12
N ARG A 44 0.99 1.53 -14.33
CA ARG A 44 0.68 0.16 -14.76
C ARG A 44 -0.30 0.13 -15.94
N LYS A 45 -1.30 1.02 -15.96
CA LYS A 45 -2.22 1.16 -17.10
C LYS A 45 -1.50 1.56 -18.38
N GLU A 46 -0.53 2.47 -18.29
CA GLU A 46 0.30 2.88 -19.43
C GLU A 46 1.18 1.74 -19.94
N GLN A 47 1.80 0.99 -19.02
CA GLN A 47 2.71 -0.12 -19.36
C GLN A 47 2.00 -1.33 -19.96
N LEU A 48 0.82 -1.70 -19.43
CA LEU A 48 0.07 -2.89 -19.85
C LEU A 48 -0.94 -2.59 -20.96
N GLY A 49 -1.25 -1.32 -21.21
CA GLY A 49 -2.41 -0.94 -22.00
C GLY A 49 -3.73 -1.26 -21.29
N SER A 50 -4.85 -0.83 -21.90
CA SER A 50 -6.18 -0.98 -21.30
C SER A 50 -6.59 -2.43 -21.07
N GLU A 51 -6.32 -3.32 -22.03
CA GLU A 51 -6.71 -4.73 -21.96
C GLU A 51 -5.91 -5.48 -20.88
N GLY A 52 -4.58 -5.36 -20.90
CA GLY A 52 -3.73 -5.99 -19.89
C GLY A 52 -3.97 -5.44 -18.47
N TYR A 53 -4.33 -4.16 -18.35
CA TYR A 53 -4.73 -3.60 -17.06
C TYR A 53 -6.09 -4.13 -16.59
N GLN A 54 -7.05 -4.34 -17.50
CA GLN A 54 -8.35 -4.92 -17.17
C GLN A 54 -8.21 -6.36 -16.69
N GLU A 55 -7.42 -7.19 -17.38
CA GLU A 55 -7.16 -8.59 -17.04
C GLU A 55 -6.59 -8.76 -15.61
N MET A 56 -5.71 -7.84 -15.20
CA MET A 56 -5.18 -7.79 -13.83
C MET A 56 -6.23 -7.55 -12.74
N GLY A 57 -7.38 -6.96 -13.09
CA GLY A 57 -8.46 -6.62 -12.16
C GLY A 57 -9.56 -7.68 -12.04
N VAL A 58 -9.48 -8.80 -12.76
CA VAL A 58 -10.56 -9.80 -12.87
C VAL A 58 -10.36 -11.04 -11.98
N ASN A 59 -9.52 -10.97 -10.95
CA ASN A 59 -9.31 -12.10 -10.01
C ASN A 59 -9.76 -11.76 -8.58
#